data_AF-A0A3D5RVA8-F1
#
_entry.id   AF-A0A3D5RVA8-F1
#
_cell.length_a   1.000
_cell.length_b   1.000
_cell.length_c   1.000
_cell.angle_alpha   90.00
_cell.angle_beta   90.00
_cell.angle_gamma   90.00
#
_symmetry.space_group_name_H-M   'P 1'
#
loop_
_entity.id
_entity.type
_entity.pdbx_description
1 polymer ?
#
loop_
_entity_poly.entity_id
_entity_poly.type
_entity_poly.pdbx_seq_one_letter_code
_entity_poly.pdbx_strand_id
1 'polypeptide(L)'
;MALNLKRYLEFTFIASILFIIIGFVTGKISGESFTYISLIGTVQAIFKILLVALMLLLGLVMSLPALIADLILLFLGFSFPLLESIWGVIWGQVTIGWFWGSTSGSSVLFGSIILAVISFFAMRRR
;
A
#
# COMPACT_ATOMS: atom_id res chain seq x y z
N MET A 1 23.73 -5.07 2.92
CA MET A 1 22.51 -5.04 3.76
C MET A 1 21.90 -3.63 3.89
N ALA A 2 22.70 -2.55 4.03
CA ALA A 2 22.19 -1.17 4.17
C ALA A 2 21.43 -0.61 2.95
N LEU A 3 21.81 -1.01 1.73
CA LEU A 3 21.17 -0.57 0.47
C LEU A 3 19.69 -0.98 0.38
N ASN A 4 19.36 -2.18 0.86
CA ASN A 4 17.98 -2.71 0.82
C ASN A 4 17.05 -1.97 1.78
N LEU A 5 17.56 -1.56 2.95
CA LEU A 5 16.73 -0.84 3.92
C LEU A 5 16.42 0.60 3.48
N LYS A 6 17.38 1.28 2.83
CA LYS A 6 17.14 2.62 2.29
C LYS A 6 16.00 2.61 1.26
N ARG A 7 16.05 1.68 0.30
CA ARG A 7 14.99 1.51 -0.72
C ARG A 7 13.62 1.18 -0.10
N TYR A 8 13.60 0.37 0.96
CA TYR A 8 12.37 0.06 1.68
C TYR A 8 11.77 1.28 2.40
N LEU A 9 12.62 2.12 3.02
CA LEU A 9 12.19 3.37 3.64
C LEU A 9 11.67 4.37 2.61
N GLU A 10 12.35 4.50 1.46
CA GLU A 10 11.89 5.32 0.34
C GLU A 10 10.53 4.85 -0.18
N PHE A 11 10.34 3.54 -0.37
CA PHE A 11 9.05 2.98 -0.78
C PHE A 11 7.96 3.24 0.25
N THR A 12 8.25 3.07 1.53
CA THR A 12 7.29 3.30 2.62
C THR A 12 6.89 4.78 2.69
N PHE A 13 7.84 5.70 2.49
CA PHE A 13 7.57 7.13 2.41
C PHE A 13 6.64 7.45 1.24
N ILE A 14 6.96 6.96 0.03
CA ILE A 14 6.13 7.14 -1.16
C ILE A 14 4.73 6.55 -0.95
N ALA A 15 4.64 5.33 -0.44
CA ALA A 15 3.36 4.64 -0.17
C ALA A 15 2.51 5.43 0.84
N SER A 16 3.11 5.97 1.89
CA SER A 16 2.40 6.77 2.89
C SER A 16 1.81 8.05 2.29
N ILE A 17 2.54 8.72 1.40
CA ILE A 17 2.04 9.89 0.66
C ILE A 17 0.90 9.48 -0.28
N LEU A 18 1.07 8.38 -1.01
CA LEU A 18 0.04 7.87 -1.91
C LEU A 18 -1.24 7.51 -1.17
N PHE A 19 -1.17 6.89 0.02
CA PHE A 19 -2.36 6.60 0.82
C PHE A 19 -3.08 7.87 1.27
N ILE A 20 -2.36 8.95 1.58
CA ILE A 20 -2.99 10.24 1.89
C ILE A 20 -3.72 10.77 0.66
N ILE A 21 -3.05 10.80 -0.50
CA ILE A 21 -3.63 11.31 -1.76
C ILE A 21 -4.86 10.48 -2.16
N ILE A 22 -4.75 9.15 -2.18
CA ILE A 22 -5.86 8.25 -2.51
C ILE A 22 -6.98 8.41 -1.49
N GLY A 23 -6.67 8.58 -0.21
CA GLY A 23 -7.65 8.80 0.84
C GLY A 23 -8.48 10.08 0.61
N PHE A 24 -7.85 11.16 0.13
CA PHE A 24 -8.56 12.37 -0.27
C PHE A 24 -9.38 12.18 -1.55
N VAL A 25 -8.81 11.57 -2.59
CA VAL A 25 -9.49 11.35 -3.88
C VAL A 25 -10.73 10.46 -3.72
N THR A 26 -10.65 9.45 -2.85
CA THR A 26 -11.77 8.53 -2.56
C THR A 26 -12.81 9.12 -1.60
N GLY A 27 -12.60 10.35 -1.11
CA GLY A 27 -13.47 10.99 -0.12
C GLY A 27 -13.42 10.37 1.27
N LYS A 28 -12.53 9.40 1.48
CA LYS A 28 -12.40 8.67 2.74
C LYS A 28 -11.71 9.49 3.83
N ILE A 29 -10.80 10.37 3.44
CA ILE A 29 -10.23 11.40 4.31
C ILE A 29 -10.98 12.71 4.02
N SER A 30 -11.67 13.21 5.04
CA SER A 30 -12.45 14.45 4.99
C SER A 30 -12.00 15.41 6.10
N GLY A 31 -12.57 16.62 6.16
CA GLY A 31 -12.30 17.58 7.25
C GLY A 31 -12.56 17.00 8.65
N GLU A 32 -13.54 16.12 8.79
CA GLU A 32 -13.85 15.42 10.05
C GLU A 32 -12.77 14.40 10.44
N SER A 33 -11.93 13.97 9.50
CA SER A 33 -10.83 13.04 9.81
C SER A 33 -9.75 13.68 10.68
N PHE A 34 -9.70 15.02 10.76
CA PHE A 34 -8.75 15.75 11.61
C PHE A 34 -9.23 15.92 13.06
N THR A 35 -10.52 15.78 13.32
CA THR A 35 -11.11 15.99 14.65
C THR A 35 -11.09 14.73 15.52
N TYR A 36 -11.11 13.54 14.92
CA TYR A 36 -11.18 12.27 15.65
C TYR A 36 -9.88 11.47 15.60
N ILE A 37 -9.04 11.64 16.62
CA ILE A 37 -7.79 10.88 16.79
C ILE A 37 -8.03 9.67 17.70
N SER A 38 -7.99 8.46 17.12
CA SER A 38 -7.94 7.21 17.90
C SER A 38 -6.51 6.66 17.88
N LEU A 39 -5.86 6.63 19.04
CA LEU A 39 -4.48 6.14 19.15
C LEU A 39 -4.36 4.66 18.72
N ILE A 40 -5.29 3.82 19.19
CA ILE A 40 -5.32 2.39 18.85
C ILE A 40 -5.59 2.21 17.36
N GLY A 41 -6.56 2.95 16.81
CA GLY A 41 -6.88 2.90 15.37
C GLY A 41 -5.70 3.33 14.51
N THR A 42 -4.96 4.35 14.95
CA THR A 42 -3.77 4.86 14.26
C THR A 42 -2.64 3.82 14.25
N VAL A 43 -2.35 3.18 15.39
CA VAL A 43 -1.34 2.11 15.46
C VAL A 43 -1.72 0.93 14.57
N GLN A 44 -2.98 0.50 14.61
CA GLN A 44 -3.46 -0.56 13.72
C GLN A 44 -3.34 -0.17 12.25
N ALA A 45 -3.67 1.08 11.89
CA ALA A 45 -3.53 1.59 10.53
C ALA A 45 -2.08 1.56 10.06
N ILE A 46 -1.11 1.93 10.91
CA ILE A 46 0.32 1.84 10.59
C ILE A 46 0.71 0.41 10.21
N PHE A 47 0.35 -0.58 11.04
CA PHE A 47 0.64 -1.98 10.73
C PHE A 47 -0.03 -2.46 9.44
N LYS A 48 -1.29 -2.06 9.22
CA LYS A 48 -1.99 -2.40 7.98
C LYS A 48 -1.34 -1.77 6.75
N ILE A 49 -0.92 -0.51 6.83
CA ILE A 49 -0.21 0.20 5.74
C ILE A 49 1.09 -0.53 5.41
N LEU A 50 1.88 -0.92 6.42
CA LEU A 50 3.12 -1.67 6.22
C LEU A 50 2.86 -3.04 5.57
N LEU A 51 1.81 -3.74 5.99
CA LEU A 51 1.43 -5.03 5.43
C LEU A 51 0.96 -4.89 3.98
N VAL A 52 0.13 -3.89 3.67
CA VAL A 52 -0.29 -3.60 2.29
C VAL A 52 0.91 -3.23 1.42
N ALA A 53 1.83 -2.39 1.92
CA ALA A 53 3.05 -2.03 1.20
C ALA A 53 3.91 -3.26 0.88
N LEU A 54 4.05 -4.20 1.83
CA LEU A 54 4.73 -5.47 1.62
C LEU A 54 4.01 -6.33 0.55
N MET A 55 2.68 -6.45 0.63
CA MET A 55 1.89 -7.21 -0.32
C MET A 55 1.98 -6.64 -1.73
N LEU A 56 1.98 -5.32 -1.88
CA LEU A 56 2.18 -4.64 -3.17
C LEU A 56 3.57 -4.92 -3.75
N LEU A 57 4.62 -4.91 -2.93
CA LEU A 57 5.97 -5.28 -3.36
C LEU A 57 6.04 -6.74 -3.83
N LEU A 58 5.45 -7.66 -3.06
CA LEU A 58 5.38 -9.08 -3.44
C LEU A 58 4.59 -9.25 -4.74
N GLY A 59 3.46 -8.58 -4.88
CA GLY A 59 2.65 -8.57 -6.10
C GLY A 59 3.44 -8.10 -7.31
N LEU A 60 4.22 -7.03 -7.17
CA LEU A 60 5.06 -6.50 -8.24
C LEU A 60 6.18 -7.49 -8.62
N VAL A 61 6.80 -8.15 -7.65
CA VAL A 61 7.80 -9.20 -7.91
C VAL A 61 7.18 -10.40 -8.62
N MET A 62 5.99 -10.84 -8.19
CA MET A 62 5.27 -11.96 -8.81
C MET A 62 4.69 -11.61 -10.18
N SER A 63 4.45 -10.32 -10.45
CA SER A 63 3.92 -9.85 -11.74
C SER A 63 4.88 -10.09 -12.89
N LEU A 64 6.20 -10.07 -12.66
CA LEU A 64 7.19 -10.32 -13.72
C LEU A 64 7.10 -11.73 -14.32
N PRO A 65 7.21 -12.83 -13.53
CA PRO A 65 7.02 -14.17 -14.07
C PRO A 65 5.59 -14.41 -14.55
N ALA A 66 4.58 -13.84 -13.87
CA ALA A 66 3.18 -13.95 -14.30
C ALA A 66 2.94 -13.30 -15.66
N LEU A 67 3.52 -12.12 -15.92
CA LEU A 67 3.44 -11.45 -17.21
C LEU A 67 4.06 -12.30 -18.32
N ILE A 68 5.21 -12.94 -18.07
CA ILE A 68 5.84 -13.82 -19.07
C ILE A 68 4.92 -15.00 -19.40
N ALA A 69 4.35 -15.64 -18.38
CA ALA A 69 3.41 -16.75 -18.56
C ALA A 69 2.12 -16.29 -19.27
N ASP A 70 1.57 -15.14 -18.89
CA ASP A 70 0.38 -14.58 -19.53
C ASP A 70 0.65 -14.18 -20.99
N LEU A 71 1.85 -13.69 -21.33
CA LEU A 71 2.21 -13.42 -22.72
C LEU A 71 2.22 -14.72 -23.56
N ILE A 72 2.66 -15.85 -22.98
CA ILE A 72 2.57 -17.17 -23.65
C ILE A 72 1.10 -17.58 -23.80
N LEU A 73 0.28 -17.40 -22.76
CA LEU A 73 -1.15 -17.70 -22.78
C LEU A 73 -1.90 -16.82 -23.78
N LEU A 74 -1.47 -15.57 -23.97
CA LEU A 74 -2.03 -14.63 -24.94
C LEU A 74 -1.86 -15.15 -26.37
N PHE A 75 -0.71 -15.75 -26.69
CA PHE A 75 -0.50 -16.43 -28.00
C PHE A 75 -1.40 -17.65 -28.19
N LEU A 76 -1.90 -18.24 -27.10
CA LEU A 76 -2.85 -19.36 -27.11
C LEU A 76 -4.32 -18.91 -27.09
N GLY A 77 -4.58 -17.60 -27.16
CA GLY A 77 -5.94 -17.02 -27.20
C GLY A 77 -6.57 -16.78 -25.83
N PHE A 78 -5.82 -16.91 -24.73
CA PHE A 78 -6.27 -16.50 -23.39
C PHE A 78 -5.97 -15.02 -23.14
N SER A 79 -6.57 -14.42 -22.11
CA SER A 79 -6.28 -13.06 -21.65
C SER A 79 -5.03 -13.03 -20.74
N PHE A 80 -5.02 -12.20 -19.68
CA PHE A 80 -3.97 -12.12 -18.66
C PHE A 80 -4.45 -12.73 -17.32
N PRO A 81 -4.79 -14.03 -17.26
CA PRO A 81 -5.45 -14.62 -16.09
C PRO A 81 -4.56 -14.62 -14.83
N LEU A 82 -3.23 -14.74 -14.97
CA LEU A 82 -2.35 -14.79 -13.80
C LEU A 82 -2.17 -13.41 -13.18
N LEU A 83 -1.92 -12.38 -14.00
CA LEU A 83 -1.86 -11.00 -13.53
C LEU A 83 -3.19 -10.56 -12.93
N GLU A 84 -4.32 -10.87 -13.59
CA GLU A 84 -5.65 -10.53 -13.07
C GLU A 84 -5.91 -11.18 -11.70
N SER A 85 -5.52 -12.45 -11.52
CA SER A 85 -5.64 -13.14 -10.23
C SER A 85 -4.77 -12.51 -9.15
N ILE A 86 -3.48 -12.25 -9.43
CA ILE A 86 -2.54 -11.65 -8.47
C ILE A 86 -3.04 -10.28 -8.00
N TRP A 87 -3.38 -9.39 -8.94
CA TRP A 87 -3.85 -8.06 -8.60
C TRP A 87 -5.28 -8.06 -8.05
N GLY A 88 -6.13 -9.00 -8.46
CA GLY A 88 -7.46 -9.20 -7.88
C GLY A 88 -7.40 -9.47 -6.39
N VAL A 89 -6.44 -10.29 -5.93
CA VAL A 89 -6.22 -10.53 -4.50
C VAL A 89 -5.56 -9.33 -3.84
N ILE A 90 -4.43 -8.85 -4.35
CA ILE A 90 -3.61 -7.84 -3.66
C ILE A 90 -4.29 -6.47 -3.65
N TRP A 91 -4.78 -6.02 -4.80
CA TRP A 91 -5.46 -4.75 -4.91
C TRP A 91 -6.93 -4.86 -4.47
N GLY A 92 -7.67 -5.81 -5.04
CA GLY A 92 -9.11 -5.94 -4.79
C GLY A 92 -9.43 -6.36 -3.36
N GLN A 93 -8.89 -7.50 -2.90
CA GLN A 93 -9.25 -8.06 -1.59
C GLN A 93 -8.45 -7.43 -0.44
N VAL A 94 -7.12 -7.32 -0.58
CA VAL A 94 -6.26 -6.86 0.53
C VAL A 94 -6.26 -5.34 0.64
N THR A 95 -6.00 -4.62 -0.46
CA THR A 95 -5.87 -3.16 -0.42
C THR A 95 -7.24 -2.50 -0.28
N ILE A 96 -8.16 -2.75 -1.22
CA ILE A 96 -9.50 -2.16 -1.20
C ILE A 96 -10.39 -2.82 -0.15
N GLY A 97 -10.57 -4.14 -0.21
CA GLY A 97 -11.49 -4.85 0.67
C GLY A 97 -11.10 -4.76 2.14
N TRP A 98 -9.91 -5.24 2.49
CA TRP A 98 -9.48 -5.32 3.89
C TRP A 98 -8.99 -3.98 4.42
N PHE A 99 -7.96 -3.38 3.82
CA PHE A 99 -7.39 -2.14 4.36
C PHE A 99 -8.34 -0.95 4.22
N TRP A 100 -8.82 -0.66 3.01
CA TRP A 100 -9.76 0.43 2.78
C TRP A 100 -11.18 0.12 3.26
N GLY A 101 -11.61 -1.13 3.42
CA GLY A 101 -12.92 -1.41 4.03
C GLY A 101 -12.93 -1.22 5.55
N SER A 102 -11.84 -1.59 6.24
CA SER A 102 -11.85 -1.75 7.71
C SER A 102 -11.10 -0.69 8.52
N THR A 103 -10.53 0.33 7.86
CA THR A 103 -9.72 1.36 8.54
C THR A 103 -10.39 2.72 8.44
N SER A 104 -10.54 3.47 9.54
CA SER A 104 -11.16 4.80 9.48
C SER A 104 -10.29 5.80 8.72
N GLY A 105 -10.91 6.81 8.09
CA GLY A 105 -10.20 7.89 7.38
C GLY A 105 -9.19 8.62 8.25
N SER A 106 -9.57 8.95 9.49
CA SER A 106 -8.67 9.55 10.48
C SER A 106 -7.46 8.67 10.79
N SER A 107 -7.67 7.36 11.02
CA SER A 107 -6.58 6.43 11.30
C SER A 107 -5.63 6.27 10.11
N VAL A 108 -6.16 6.25 8.88
CA VAL A 108 -5.33 6.22 7.65
C VAL A 108 -4.51 7.51 7.54
N LEU A 109 -5.12 8.67 7.78
CA LEU A 109 -4.45 9.97 7.71
C LEU A 109 -3.29 10.04 8.72
N PHE A 110 -3.58 9.88 10.01
CA PHE A 110 -2.56 9.98 11.06
C PHE A 110 -1.50 8.88 10.95
N GLY A 111 -1.90 7.64 10.62
CA GLY A 111 -0.96 6.54 10.43
C GLY A 111 -0.01 6.79 9.26
N SER A 112 -0.52 7.32 8.15
CA SER A 112 0.28 7.68 6.99
C SER A 112 1.21 8.85 7.27
N ILE A 113 0.77 9.89 7.99
CA ILE A 113 1.61 11.02 8.40
C ILE A 113 2.76 10.54 9.29
N ILE A 114 2.46 9.73 10.31
CA ILE A 114 3.49 9.19 11.22
C ILE A 114 4.51 8.37 10.44
N LEU A 115 4.07 7.50 9.53
CA LEU A 115 4.96 6.72 8.67
C LEU A 115 5.81 7.60 7.77
N ALA A 116 5.24 8.64 7.16
CA ALA A 116 5.97 9.60 6.32
C ALA A 116 7.08 10.30 7.12
N VAL A 117 6.76 10.76 8.34
CA VAL A 117 7.72 11.44 9.22
C VAL A 117 8.84 10.49 9.65
N ILE A 118 8.49 9.30 10.15
CA ILE A 118 9.49 8.32 10.63
C ILE A 118 10.41 7.89 9.49
N SER A 119 9.85 7.56 8.33
CA SER A 119 10.64 7.15 7.16
C SER A 119 11.56 8.28 6.67
N PHE A 120 11.07 9.52 6.59
CA PHE A 120 11.89 10.68 6.23
C PHE A 120 13.09 10.89 7.17
N PHE A 121 12.85 10.88 8.49
CA PHE A 121 13.92 11.05 9.47
C PHE A 121 14.90 9.87 9.47
N ALA A 122 14.40 8.64 9.30
CA ALA A 122 15.24 7.45 9.21
C ALA A 122 16.13 7.45 7.96
N MET A 123 15.63 7.96 6.83
CA MET A 123 16.42 8.16 5.61
C MET A 123 17.50 9.23 5.78
N ARG A 124 17.21 10.34 6.47
CA ARG A 124 18.18 11.43 6.67
C ARG A 124 19.35 11.05 7.59
N ARG A 125 19.15 10.10 8.50
CA ARG A 125 20.19 9.63 9.44
C ARG A 125 21.15 8.59 8.83
N ARG A 126 20.94 8.16 7.59
CA ARG A 126 21.75 7.14 6.89
C ARG A 126 22.36 7.70 5.62
#